data_AF-A0A914SIM5-F1
#
_entry.id   AF-A0A914SIM5-F1
#
_cell.length_a   1.000
_cell.length_b   1.000
_cell.length_c   1.000
_cell.angle_alpha   90.00
_cell.angle_beta   90.00
_cell.angle_gamma   90.00
#
_symmetry.space_group_name_H-M   'P 1'
#
loop_
_entity.id
_entity.type
_entity.pdbx_description
1 polymer ?
#
loop_
_entity_poly.entity_id
_entity_poly.type
_entity_poly.pdbx_seq_one_letter_code
_entity_poly.pdbx_strand_id
1 'polypeptide(L)'
;MIHILQSMMNKPSTLSHRHSRKGRKRSSSASIQNALGVARSVASRSITLERLDLRCATPPGRRRILSCFSGRELCLDEDQVDALHTDFCKIKDKYAFFEAIFLQLFLKEDPEVAILFGLANVPEKDLKRRNAFRTHICKFLRFWTTIIDLLPKKGREDELIQIIRMVGRQHTHVKTLSFTAVRWLSFKTVLFNAFSHPENEHLTHAWNILICFLIYEIKDAYLSHIRHVRSNSVPHILEGYRLDFRKGSKSRESFEDDSIAE
;
A
#
# COMPACT_ATOMS: atom_id res chain seq x y z
N MET A 1 8.32 14.86 7.22
CA MET A 1 8.10 13.48 7.73
C MET A 1 7.93 12.46 6.60
N ILE A 2 7.24 12.79 5.49
CA ILE A 2 7.19 11.98 4.25
C ILE A 2 8.59 11.76 3.62
N HIS A 3 9.47 12.76 3.67
CA HIS A 3 10.87 12.62 3.21
C HIS A 3 11.73 11.61 4.00
N ILE A 4 11.41 11.31 5.26
CA ILE A 4 12.16 10.31 6.06
C ILE A 4 11.79 8.88 5.62
N LEU A 5 10.55 8.68 5.17
CA LEU A 5 10.11 7.40 4.63
C LEU A 5 10.57 7.17 3.18
N GLN A 6 10.73 8.24 2.39
CA GLN A 6 11.31 8.19 1.04
C GLN A 6 12.85 8.12 1.01
N SER A 7 13.56 8.79 1.93
CA SER A 7 15.03 8.83 1.95
C SER A 7 15.69 7.49 2.31
N MET A 8 14.94 6.51 2.79
CA MET A 8 15.44 5.18 3.12
C MET A 8 15.13 4.12 2.03
N MET A 9 14.64 4.57 0.86
CA MET A 9 14.22 3.72 -0.26
C MET A 9 15.32 3.37 -1.28
N ASN A 10 16.55 3.85 -1.13
CA ASN A 10 17.66 3.46 -1.99
C ASN A 10 18.64 2.53 -1.25
N LYS A 11 18.62 1.24 -1.57
CA LYS A 11 19.81 0.40 -1.40
C LYS A 11 20.72 0.60 -2.61
N PRO A 12 22.02 0.87 -2.44
CA PRO A 12 22.99 0.66 -3.51
C PRO A 12 23.28 -0.84 -3.61
N SER A 13 22.89 -1.45 -4.72
CA SER A 13 23.47 -2.71 -5.18
C SER A 13 24.55 -2.37 -6.19
N THR A 14 25.83 -2.50 -5.81
CA THR A 14 26.87 -3.22 -6.58
C THR A 14 28.21 -3.16 -5.86
N LEU A 15 28.82 -4.33 -5.73
CA LEU A 15 30.24 -4.52 -5.43
C LEU A 15 31.06 -4.21 -6.70
N SER A 16 32.18 -3.53 -6.49
CA SER A 16 33.45 -3.60 -7.26
C SER A 16 33.42 -3.33 -8.78
N HIS A 17 33.97 -2.18 -9.18
CA HIS A 17 35.29 -2.18 -9.83
C HIS A 17 36.01 -0.84 -9.71
N ARG A 18 37.27 -0.93 -9.25
CA ARG A 18 38.32 0.10 -9.29
C ARG A 18 38.63 0.42 -10.75
N HIS A 19 38.65 1.71 -11.12
CA HIS A 19 39.77 2.27 -11.87
C HIS A 19 39.88 3.77 -11.68
N SER A 20 41.10 4.18 -11.33
CA SER A 20 41.56 5.55 -11.19
C SER A 20 41.83 6.17 -12.58
N ARG A 21 41.47 7.44 -12.80
CA ARG A 21 42.39 8.46 -13.33
C ARG A 21 41.77 9.87 -13.43
N LYS A 22 42.46 10.81 -12.74
CA LYS A 22 42.83 12.19 -13.11
C LYS A 22 42.00 12.95 -14.16
N GLY A 23 41.29 13.97 -13.68
CA GLY A 23 41.58 15.40 -13.90
C GLY A 23 41.34 16.04 -15.27
N ARG A 24 40.51 17.09 -15.31
CA ARG A 24 40.84 18.38 -15.96
C ARG A 24 39.83 19.47 -15.60
N LYS A 25 40.35 20.64 -15.23
CA LYS A 25 39.63 21.93 -15.17
C LYS A 25 39.25 22.38 -16.59
N ARG A 26 38.10 23.04 -16.74
CA ARG A 26 37.98 24.29 -17.53
C ARG A 26 36.65 25.01 -17.24
N SER A 27 36.81 26.32 -17.14
CA SER A 27 35.86 27.41 -16.94
C SER A 27 34.99 27.71 -18.17
N SER A 28 33.82 28.33 -17.97
CA SER A 28 33.45 29.66 -18.51
C SER A 28 31.94 29.83 -18.75
N SER A 29 31.46 30.99 -18.28
CA SER A 29 30.26 31.79 -18.60
C SER A 29 29.42 31.50 -19.86
N ALA A 30 28.10 31.66 -19.78
CA ALA A 30 27.37 32.84 -20.30
C ALA A 30 25.84 32.62 -20.28
N SER A 31 25.11 33.64 -19.82
CA SER A 31 23.67 33.86 -20.03
C SER A 31 23.34 34.13 -21.50
N ILE A 32 22.10 33.86 -21.94
CA ILE A 32 21.19 34.81 -22.62
C ILE A 32 19.81 34.15 -22.84
N GLN A 33 18.82 35.05 -22.93
CA GLN A 33 17.37 34.96 -22.85
C GLN A 33 16.62 34.45 -24.11
N ASN A 34 15.33 34.15 -23.87
CA ASN A 34 14.13 34.39 -24.69
C ASN A 34 13.78 33.52 -25.92
N ALA A 35 12.59 32.90 -25.86
CA ALA A 35 11.45 33.03 -26.81
C ALA A 35 10.32 32.07 -26.34
N LEU A 36 9.21 32.54 -25.75
CA LEU A 36 7.92 32.91 -26.39
C LEU A 36 7.45 31.96 -27.51
N GLY A 37 6.33 31.27 -27.29
CA GLY A 37 5.70 30.45 -28.33
C GLY A 37 4.46 29.65 -27.92
N VAL A 38 3.33 30.35 -27.79
CA VAL A 38 1.96 29.92 -28.18
C VAL A 38 1.23 28.83 -27.37
N ALA A 39 0.08 29.28 -26.85
CA ALA A 39 -0.96 28.54 -26.19
C ALA A 39 -1.61 27.44 -27.04
N ARG A 40 -2.02 26.34 -26.39
CA ARG A 40 -3.29 25.66 -26.71
C ARG A 40 -3.96 25.15 -25.43
N SER A 41 -5.05 25.83 -25.11
CA SER A 41 -6.09 25.43 -24.18
C SER A 41 -6.76 24.14 -24.66
N VAL A 42 -6.85 23.13 -23.79
CA VAL A 42 -7.94 22.15 -23.80
C VAL A 42 -8.43 22.01 -22.36
N ALA A 43 -9.41 22.85 -22.02
CA ALA A 43 -10.29 22.64 -20.90
C ALA A 43 -11.27 21.51 -21.23
N SER A 44 -11.39 20.51 -20.34
CA SER A 44 -12.50 19.54 -20.21
C SER A 44 -11.95 18.33 -19.43
N ARG A 45 -12.39 17.94 -18.23
CA ARG A 45 -13.59 18.22 -17.43
C ARG A 45 -13.19 18.16 -15.95
N SER A 46 -13.52 19.20 -15.19
CA SER A 46 -13.60 19.10 -13.72
C SER A 46 -14.70 18.10 -13.38
N ILE A 47 -14.33 16.94 -12.87
CA ILE A 47 -15.24 16.10 -12.11
C ILE A 47 -15.33 16.75 -10.73
N THR A 48 -16.20 17.76 -10.63
CA THR A 48 -16.69 18.23 -9.35
C THR A 48 -17.61 17.14 -8.83
N LEU A 49 -17.02 16.15 -8.15
CA LEU A 49 -17.77 15.17 -7.40
C LEU A 49 -18.33 15.92 -6.19
N GLU A 50 -19.50 16.52 -6.36
CA GLU A 50 -20.35 16.92 -5.25
C GLU A 50 -20.56 15.67 -4.39
N ARG A 51 -19.76 15.59 -3.32
CA ARG A 51 -19.99 14.70 -2.19
C ARG A 51 -21.40 15.02 -1.69
N LEU A 52 -22.36 14.18 -2.07
CA LEU A 52 -23.60 14.04 -1.35
C LEU A 52 -23.24 13.76 0.10
N ASP A 53 -23.37 14.81 0.91
CA ASP A 53 -23.13 14.83 2.35
C ASP A 53 -24.29 14.06 3.01
N LEU A 54 -24.36 12.74 2.77
CA LEU A 54 -25.13 11.81 3.59
C LEU A 54 -24.38 11.62 4.92
N ARG A 55 -24.25 12.71 5.68
CA ARG A 55 -23.95 12.62 7.10
C ARG A 55 -25.21 12.12 7.77
N CYS A 56 -25.32 10.80 7.82
CA CYS A 56 -26.22 10.12 8.73
C CYS A 56 -25.97 10.72 10.12
N ALA A 57 -26.99 11.41 10.66
CA ALA A 57 -26.91 12.16 11.91
C ALA A 57 -26.29 11.26 12.98
N THR A 58 -25.08 11.62 13.37
CA THR A 58 -24.30 10.85 14.32
C THR A 58 -24.84 11.12 15.70
N PRO A 59 -25.04 10.11 16.57
CA PRO A 59 -25.27 10.36 17.97
C PRO A 59 -24.15 11.26 18.51
N PRO A 60 -24.47 12.35 19.23
CA PRO A 60 -23.45 13.22 19.80
C PRO A 60 -22.51 12.39 20.69
N GLY A 61 -21.20 12.55 20.48
CA GLY A 61 -20.16 11.92 21.31
C GLY A 61 -19.38 10.75 20.68
N ARG A 62 -19.82 10.19 19.54
CA ARG A 62 -19.02 9.15 18.85
C ARG A 62 -18.07 9.79 17.83
N ARG A 63 -16.76 9.62 18.05
CA ARG A 63 -15.76 9.95 17.05
C ARG A 63 -15.84 8.93 15.91
N ARG A 64 -15.86 9.43 14.68
CA ARG A 64 -15.95 8.60 13.47
C ARG A 64 -14.85 8.96 12.52
N ILE A 65 -14.01 7.99 12.18
CA ILE A 65 -12.97 8.15 11.17
C ILE A 65 -13.43 7.38 9.93
N LEU A 66 -13.87 8.11 8.90
CA LEU A 66 -14.37 7.53 7.65
C LEU A 66 -13.25 7.44 6.61
N SER A 67 -12.98 6.23 6.10
CA SER A 67 -12.10 6.04 4.95
C SER A 67 -12.86 6.36 3.66
N CYS A 68 -12.52 7.48 3.03
CA CYS A 68 -13.07 7.84 1.71
C CYS A 68 -12.66 6.87 0.59
N PHE A 69 -11.68 6.00 0.83
CA PHE A 69 -11.20 5.03 -0.14
C PHE A 69 -12.01 3.73 -0.15
N SER A 70 -12.47 3.30 1.03
CA SER A 70 -13.15 2.00 1.20
C SER A 70 -14.60 2.14 1.64
N GLY A 71 -15.04 3.34 2.03
CA GLY A 71 -16.34 3.59 2.64
C GLY A 71 -16.46 3.07 4.09
N ARG A 72 -15.41 2.48 4.66
CA ARG A 72 -15.44 1.94 6.03
C ARG A 72 -15.24 3.02 7.07
N GLU A 73 -15.83 2.80 8.22
CA GLU A 73 -15.77 3.68 9.37
C GLU A 73 -15.03 2.97 10.53
N LEU A 74 -14.13 3.69 11.19
CA LEU A 74 -13.62 3.32 12.50
C LEU A 74 -14.51 3.97 13.56
N CYS A 75 -15.29 3.13 14.23
CA CYS A 75 -16.24 3.53 15.27
C CYS A 75 -15.60 3.36 16.64
N LEU A 76 -14.98 4.43 17.16
CA LEU A 76 -14.46 4.48 18.53
C LEU A 76 -14.93 5.79 19.17
N ASP A 77 -15.50 5.75 20.38
CA ASP A 77 -15.74 6.98 21.14
C ASP A 77 -14.44 7.58 21.72
N GLU A 78 -14.52 8.78 22.30
CA GLU A 78 -13.32 9.46 22.85
C GLU A 78 -12.71 8.66 24.02
N ASP A 79 -13.53 8.07 24.90
CA ASP A 79 -13.09 7.25 26.03
C ASP A 79 -12.32 6.01 25.55
N GLN A 80 -12.79 5.34 24.49
CA GLN A 80 -12.11 4.21 23.87
C GLN A 80 -10.77 4.62 23.25
N VAL A 81 -10.71 5.78 22.58
CA VAL A 81 -9.45 6.30 22.03
C VAL A 81 -8.43 6.58 23.12
N ASP A 82 -8.86 7.21 24.22
CA ASP A 82 -8.00 7.51 25.36
C ASP A 82 -7.56 6.25 26.11
N ALA A 83 -8.44 5.26 26.22
CA ALA A 83 -8.12 3.96 26.79
C ALA A 83 -7.06 3.21 25.96
N LEU A 84 -7.22 3.18 24.63
CA LEU A 84 -6.23 2.60 23.71
C LEU A 84 -4.87 3.27 23.82
N HIS A 85 -4.85 4.61 23.83
CA HIS A 85 -3.62 5.37 23.97
C HIS A 85 -2.93 5.09 25.31
N THR A 86 -3.69 5.13 26.40
CA THR A 86 -3.19 4.87 27.76
C THR A 86 -2.65 3.45 27.89
N ASP A 87 -3.37 2.46 27.37
CA ASP A 87 -2.95 1.06 27.40
C ASP A 87 -1.65 0.83 26.60
N PHE A 88 -1.57 1.40 25.39
CA PHE A 88 -0.35 1.34 24.59
C PHE A 88 0.86 2.00 25.29
N CYS A 89 0.63 3.10 26.01
CA CYS A 89 1.66 3.77 26.79
C CYS A 89 2.19 2.91 27.96
N LYS A 90 1.36 2.06 28.57
CA LYS A 90 1.76 1.16 29.67
C LYS A 90 2.77 0.09 29.25
N ILE A 91 2.84 -0.24 27.96
CA ILE A 91 3.83 -1.19 27.43
C ILE A 91 5.25 -0.60 27.61
N LYS A 92 6.00 -1.11 28.58
CA LYS A 92 7.36 -0.64 28.92
C LYS A 92 8.36 -0.89 27.79
N ASP A 93 8.47 -2.13 27.35
CA ASP A 93 9.32 -2.53 26.22
C ASP A 93 8.46 -2.87 25.01
N LYS A 94 8.16 -1.84 24.21
CA LYS A 94 7.36 -2.00 22.99
C LYS A 94 8.07 -2.83 21.93
N TYR A 95 9.41 -2.82 21.90
CA TYR A 95 10.16 -3.63 20.94
C TYR A 95 9.99 -5.11 21.27
N ALA A 96 10.22 -5.51 22.53
CA ALA A 96 10.04 -6.89 22.97
C ALA A 96 8.57 -7.36 22.81
N PHE A 97 7.61 -6.48 23.07
CA PHE A 97 6.19 -6.76 22.84
C PHE A 97 5.89 -7.14 21.37
N PHE A 98 6.34 -6.31 20.41
CA PHE A 98 6.15 -6.62 19.00
C PHE A 98 7.03 -7.78 18.50
N GLU A 99 8.21 -7.97 19.08
CA GLU A 99 9.05 -9.14 18.82
C GLU A 99 8.29 -10.43 19.16
N ALA A 100 7.64 -10.48 20.34
CA ALA A 100 6.86 -11.64 20.78
C ALA A 100 5.68 -11.95 19.83
N ILE A 101 4.96 -10.93 19.36
CA ILE A 101 3.87 -11.08 18.38
C ILE A 101 4.37 -11.79 17.11
N PHE A 102 5.49 -11.32 16.56
CA PHE A 102 6.03 -11.91 15.33
C PHE A 102 6.65 -13.28 15.54
N LEU A 103 7.21 -13.56 16.72
CA LEU A 103 7.67 -14.91 17.06
C LEU A 103 6.49 -15.88 17.16
N GLN A 104 5.38 -15.49 17.80
CA GLN A 104 4.17 -16.30 17.82
C GLN A 104 3.65 -16.55 16.40
N LEU A 105 3.63 -15.53 15.55
CA LEU A 105 3.25 -15.68 14.14
C LEU A 105 4.17 -16.67 13.41
N PHE A 106 5.49 -16.50 13.51
CA PHE A 106 6.45 -17.26 12.70
C PHE A 106 6.67 -18.69 13.20
N LEU A 107 6.44 -18.96 14.49
CA LEU A 107 6.76 -20.25 15.10
C LEU A 107 5.51 -21.09 15.39
N LYS A 108 4.33 -20.47 15.49
CA LYS A 108 3.09 -21.16 15.90
C LYS A 108 1.96 -20.95 14.91
N GLU A 109 1.61 -19.69 14.64
CA GLU A 109 0.32 -19.37 13.99
C GLU A 109 0.33 -19.45 12.47
N ASP A 110 1.45 -19.09 11.84
CA ASP A 110 1.65 -19.26 10.40
C ASP A 110 3.16 -19.34 10.06
N PRO A 111 3.78 -20.52 10.24
CA PRO A 111 5.20 -20.71 9.95
C PRO A 111 5.58 -20.45 8.49
N GLU A 112 4.63 -20.50 7.55
CA GLU A 112 4.92 -20.14 6.16
C GLU A 112 5.31 -18.67 6.01
N VAL A 113 4.83 -17.79 6.90
CA VAL A 113 5.23 -16.38 6.87
C VAL A 113 6.73 -16.26 7.11
N ALA A 114 7.34 -17.10 7.95
CA ALA A 114 8.79 -17.08 8.16
C ALA A 114 9.55 -17.40 6.86
N ILE A 115 9.01 -18.27 6.00
CA ILE A 115 9.58 -18.60 4.68
C ILE A 115 9.64 -17.35 3.80
N LEU A 116 8.59 -16.52 3.82
CA LEU A 116 8.49 -15.29 3.03
C LEU A 116 9.54 -14.24 3.43
N PHE A 117 9.98 -14.28 4.68
CA PHE A 117 11.07 -13.44 5.20
C PHE A 117 12.47 -14.04 4.94
N GLY A 118 12.56 -15.22 4.33
CA GLY A 118 13.82 -15.96 4.17
C GLY A 118 14.36 -16.47 5.50
N LEU A 119 13.47 -16.74 6.46
CA LEU A 119 13.78 -17.13 7.83
C LEU A 119 13.27 -18.53 8.19
N ALA A 120 12.96 -19.33 7.17
CA ALA A 120 12.59 -20.73 7.34
C ALA A 120 13.66 -21.49 8.13
N ASN A 121 13.24 -22.37 9.05
CA ASN A 121 14.11 -23.25 9.85
C ASN A 121 15.14 -22.52 10.73
N VAL A 122 15.03 -21.22 10.94
CA VAL A 122 15.90 -20.49 11.87
C VAL A 122 15.39 -20.72 13.30
N PRO A 123 16.23 -21.22 14.23
CA PRO A 123 15.84 -21.37 15.63
C PRO A 123 15.41 -20.04 16.26
N GLU A 124 14.48 -20.05 17.21
CA GLU A 124 13.96 -18.84 17.87
C GLU A 124 15.08 -17.90 18.37
N LYS A 125 16.08 -18.46 19.06
CA LYS A 125 17.23 -17.71 19.59
C LYS A 125 18.01 -16.96 18.51
N ASP A 126 18.00 -17.47 17.28
CA ASP A 126 18.72 -16.90 16.15
C ASP A 126 17.84 -15.95 15.34
N LEU A 127 16.51 -16.16 15.31
CA LEU A 127 15.55 -15.24 14.68
C LEU A 127 15.68 -13.81 15.22
N LYS A 128 15.75 -13.68 16.55
CA LYS A 128 15.92 -12.40 17.25
C LYS A 128 17.17 -11.63 16.82
N ARG A 129 18.20 -12.34 16.34
CA ARG A 129 19.48 -11.76 15.89
C ARG A 129 19.46 -11.36 14.41
N ARG A 130 18.49 -11.82 13.62
CA ARG A 130 18.43 -11.55 12.18
C ARG A 130 18.04 -10.10 11.91
N ASN A 131 18.90 -9.39 11.19
CA ASN A 131 18.68 -7.96 10.90
C ASN A 131 17.37 -7.71 10.14
N ALA A 132 16.99 -8.58 9.20
CA ALA A 132 15.72 -8.47 8.48
C ALA A 132 14.50 -8.52 9.42
N PHE A 133 14.53 -9.45 10.38
CA PHE A 133 13.50 -9.59 11.42
C PHE A 133 13.44 -8.33 12.29
N ARG A 134 14.56 -7.96 12.92
CA ARG A 134 14.67 -6.76 13.78
C ARG A 134 14.22 -5.48 13.09
N THR A 135 14.62 -5.31 11.83
CA THR A 135 14.21 -4.16 11.00
C THR A 135 12.70 -4.15 10.78
N HIS A 136 12.08 -5.31 10.57
CA HIS A 136 10.64 -5.40 10.42
C HIS A 136 9.92 -5.05 11.73
N ILE A 137 10.40 -5.56 12.88
CA ILE A 137 9.87 -5.19 14.20
C ILE A 137 9.95 -3.68 14.43
N CYS A 138 11.09 -3.05 14.15
CA CYS A 138 11.24 -1.60 14.27
C CYS A 138 10.25 -0.82 13.38
N LYS A 139 10.04 -1.27 12.14
CA LYS A 139 9.07 -0.65 11.23
C LYS A 139 7.63 -0.80 11.75
N PHE A 140 7.31 -1.98 12.26
CA PHE A 140 5.98 -2.27 12.80
C PHE A 140 5.69 -1.47 14.08
N LEU A 141 6.66 -1.40 14.99
CA LEU A 141 6.60 -0.54 16.17
C LEU A 141 6.35 0.93 15.80
N ARG A 142 7.11 1.47 14.83
CA ARG A 142 6.92 2.84 14.36
C ARG A 142 5.54 3.06 13.74
N PHE A 143 5.05 2.08 12.98
CA PHE A 143 3.70 2.10 12.43
C PHE A 143 2.66 2.22 13.55
N TRP A 144 2.64 1.30 14.51
CA TRP A 144 1.69 1.34 15.64
C TRP A 144 1.79 2.63 16.46
N THR A 145 2.99 3.07 16.78
CA THR A 145 3.21 4.34 17.50
C THR A 145 2.56 5.49 16.74
N THR A 146 2.75 5.54 15.41
CA THR A 146 2.15 6.58 14.57
C THR A 146 0.61 6.50 14.56
N ILE A 147 0.04 5.29 14.49
CA ILE A 147 -1.41 5.09 14.55
C ILE A 147 -1.97 5.62 15.87
N ILE A 148 -1.39 5.18 16.99
CA ILE A 148 -1.84 5.56 18.34
C ILE A 148 -1.66 7.06 18.59
N ASP A 149 -0.58 7.67 18.12
CA ASP A 149 -0.32 9.12 18.26
C ASP A 149 -1.26 9.99 17.41
N LEU A 150 -1.75 9.47 16.29
CA LEU A 150 -2.67 10.18 15.40
C LEU A 150 -4.13 9.98 15.78
N LEU A 151 -4.46 8.83 16.39
CA LEU A 151 -5.82 8.47 16.76
C LEU A 151 -6.54 9.57 17.56
N PRO A 152 -5.95 10.26 18.57
CA PRO A 152 -6.63 11.33 19.30
C PRO A 152 -6.65 12.68 18.55
N LYS A 153 -5.88 12.88 17.48
CA LYS A 153 -5.73 14.20 16.83
C LYS A 153 -6.87 14.51 15.85
N LYS A 154 -7.73 15.47 16.20
CA LYS A 154 -8.83 15.94 15.34
C LYS A 154 -8.28 16.64 14.08
N GLY A 155 -8.90 16.39 12.93
CA GLY A 155 -8.50 16.97 11.64
C GLY A 155 -7.32 16.27 10.96
N ARG A 156 -6.84 15.14 11.49
CA ARG A 156 -5.75 14.32 10.92
C ARG A 156 -6.20 12.91 10.53
N GLU A 157 -7.51 12.71 10.43
CA GLU A 157 -8.15 11.44 10.06
C GLU A 157 -7.68 10.94 8.69
N ASP A 158 -7.67 11.82 7.68
CA ASP A 158 -7.23 11.47 6.33
C ASP A 158 -5.74 11.09 6.29
N GLU A 159 -4.91 11.74 7.09
CA GLU A 159 -3.48 11.40 7.21
C GLU A 159 -3.30 10.01 7.82
N LEU A 160 -4.04 9.71 8.90
CA LEU A 160 -4.05 8.39 9.54
C LEU A 160 -4.41 7.31 8.50
N ILE A 161 -5.51 7.50 7.77
CA ILE A 161 -5.95 6.57 6.72
C ILE A 161 -4.89 6.41 5.64
N GLN A 162 -4.28 7.51 5.19
CA GLN A 162 -3.22 7.45 4.17
C GLN A 162 -1.99 6.66 4.62
N ILE A 163 -1.59 6.80 5.89
CA ILE A 163 -0.47 6.05 6.48
C ILE A 163 -0.79 4.55 6.50
N ILE A 164 -2.00 4.18 6.94
CA ILE A 164 -2.44 2.78 6.95
C ILE A 164 -2.42 2.19 5.54
N ARG A 165 -3.00 2.91 4.58
CA ARG A 165 -3.07 2.47 3.18
C ARG A 165 -1.71 2.44 2.49
N MET A 166 -0.78 3.31 2.88
CA MET A 166 0.60 3.28 2.39
C MET A 166 1.29 1.97 2.74
N VAL A 167 1.09 1.45 3.96
CA VAL A 167 1.62 0.15 4.36
C VAL A 167 1.08 -0.96 3.45
N GLY A 168 -0.22 -0.96 3.15
CA GLY A 168 -0.83 -1.91 2.20
C GLY A 168 -0.19 -1.88 0.82
N ARG A 169 0.03 -0.67 0.25
CA ARG A 169 0.71 -0.52 -1.04
C ARG A 169 2.15 -1.01 -1.00
N GLN A 170 2.90 -0.68 0.05
CA GLN A 170 4.31 -1.06 0.17
C GLN A 170 4.51 -2.58 0.16
N HIS A 171 3.58 -3.34 0.75
CA HIS A 171 3.70 -4.78 0.77
C HIS A 171 3.50 -5.44 -0.60
N THR A 172 2.98 -4.73 -1.61
CA THR A 172 2.90 -5.26 -3.00
C THR A 172 4.28 -5.41 -3.66
N HIS A 173 5.31 -4.73 -3.14
CA HIS A 173 6.68 -4.87 -3.64
C HIS A 173 7.38 -6.15 -3.17
N VAL A 174 6.78 -6.88 -2.23
CA VAL A 174 7.28 -8.18 -1.77
C VAL A 174 6.72 -9.27 -2.69
N LYS A 175 7.41 -9.52 -3.81
CA LYS A 175 6.93 -10.43 -4.89
C LYS A 175 6.59 -11.85 -4.42
N THR A 176 7.23 -12.31 -3.35
CA THR A 176 7.02 -13.65 -2.77
C THR A 176 5.79 -13.71 -1.86
N LEU A 177 5.25 -12.56 -1.43
CA LEU A 177 4.18 -12.46 -0.45
C LEU A 177 2.81 -12.41 -1.14
N SER A 178 2.02 -13.47 -0.97
CA SER A 178 0.58 -13.46 -1.21
C SER A 178 -0.14 -13.37 0.12
N PHE A 179 -0.93 -12.33 0.36
CA PHE A 179 -1.78 -12.29 1.55
C PHE A 179 -3.11 -12.99 1.30
N THR A 180 -3.12 -14.29 1.55
CA THR A 180 -4.34 -15.11 1.56
C THR A 180 -5.25 -14.71 2.72
N ALA A 181 -6.52 -15.13 2.68
CA ALA A 181 -7.44 -14.92 3.80
C ALA A 181 -6.91 -15.55 5.10
N VAL A 182 -6.29 -16.73 4.99
CA VAL A 182 -5.67 -17.45 6.12
C VAL A 182 -4.55 -16.62 6.75
N ARG A 183 -3.64 -16.06 5.95
CA ARG A 183 -2.54 -15.21 6.45
C ARG A 183 -3.05 -13.97 7.20
N TRP A 184 -4.08 -13.31 6.65
CA TRP A 184 -4.70 -12.17 7.34
C TRP A 184 -5.35 -12.58 8.66
N LEU A 185 -5.96 -13.77 8.71
CA LEU A 185 -6.58 -14.29 9.91
C LEU A 185 -5.54 -14.64 10.98
N SER A 186 -4.47 -15.37 10.63
CA SER A 186 -3.37 -15.67 11.56
C SER A 186 -2.75 -14.39 12.14
N PHE A 187 -2.54 -13.38 11.29
CA PHE A 187 -2.04 -12.08 11.72
C PHE A 187 -3.02 -11.34 12.66
N LYS A 188 -4.31 -11.36 12.35
CA LYS A 188 -5.34 -10.82 13.24
C LYS A 188 -5.33 -11.52 14.60
N THR A 189 -5.25 -12.85 14.60
CA THR A 189 -5.28 -13.68 15.82
C THR A 189 -4.13 -13.32 16.75
N VAL A 190 -2.89 -13.26 16.25
CA VAL A 190 -1.74 -12.92 17.11
C VAL A 190 -1.81 -11.49 17.64
N LEU A 191 -2.31 -10.54 16.84
CA LEU A 191 -2.51 -9.16 17.30
C LEU A 191 -3.61 -9.08 18.37
N PHE A 192 -4.76 -9.71 18.12
CA PHE A 192 -5.87 -9.72 19.05
C PHE A 192 -5.46 -10.33 20.38
N ASN A 193 -4.79 -11.48 20.38
CA ASN A 193 -4.32 -12.14 21.59
C ASN A 193 -3.29 -11.31 22.36
N ALA A 194 -2.46 -10.53 21.66
CA ALA A 194 -1.45 -9.68 22.30
C ALA A 194 -2.03 -8.41 22.95
N PHE A 195 -3.13 -7.89 22.41
CA PHE A 195 -3.81 -6.69 22.90
C PHE A 195 -5.09 -6.98 23.70
N SER A 196 -5.47 -8.26 23.85
CA SER A 196 -6.64 -8.65 24.63
C SER A 196 -6.36 -8.58 26.12
N HIS A 197 -7.32 -8.04 26.87
CA HIS A 197 -7.33 -7.92 28.32
C HIS A 197 -8.55 -8.66 28.86
N PRO A 198 -8.41 -9.91 29.32
CA PRO A 198 -9.54 -10.73 29.82
C PRO A 198 -10.34 -10.06 30.94
N GLU A 199 -9.69 -9.22 31.73
CA GLU A 199 -10.28 -8.43 32.81
C GLU A 199 -10.96 -7.14 32.35
N ASN A 200 -10.78 -6.74 31.08
CA ASN A 200 -11.34 -5.52 30.51
C ASN A 200 -11.89 -5.77 29.10
N GLU A 201 -13.14 -6.25 29.05
CA GLU A 201 -13.84 -6.54 27.79
C GLU A 201 -13.99 -5.31 26.89
N HIS A 202 -14.24 -4.14 27.47
CA HIS A 202 -14.40 -2.89 26.71
C HIS A 202 -13.11 -2.49 25.98
N LEU A 203 -11.96 -2.57 26.65
CA LEU A 203 -10.67 -2.28 26.05
C LEU A 203 -10.31 -3.34 24.99
N THR A 204 -10.58 -4.61 25.27
CA THR A 204 -10.41 -5.71 24.31
C THR A 204 -11.23 -5.48 23.05
N HIS A 205 -12.48 -5.03 23.20
CA HIS A 205 -13.35 -4.71 22.10
C HIS A 205 -12.82 -3.52 21.27
N ALA A 206 -12.36 -2.45 21.93
CA ALA A 206 -11.76 -1.30 21.26
C ALA A 206 -10.50 -1.69 20.45
N TRP A 207 -9.62 -2.53 21.01
CA TRP A 207 -8.46 -3.06 20.31
C TRP A 207 -8.86 -3.88 19.08
N ASN A 208 -9.85 -4.76 19.22
CA ASN A 208 -10.34 -5.56 18.11
C ASN A 208 -10.93 -4.70 16.97
N ILE A 209 -11.69 -3.66 17.29
CA ILE A 209 -12.21 -2.69 16.31
C ILE A 209 -11.05 -2.04 15.56
N LEU A 210 -10.06 -1.50 16.28
CA LEU A 210 -8.89 -0.85 15.68
C LEU A 210 -8.10 -1.83 14.79
N ILE A 211 -7.77 -3.02 15.30
CA ILE A 211 -7.03 -4.05 14.55
C ILE A 211 -7.77 -4.43 13.27
N CYS A 212 -9.09 -4.67 13.36
CA CYS A 212 -9.89 -5.01 12.19
C CYS A 212 -9.86 -3.89 11.14
N PHE A 213 -10.09 -2.64 11.56
CA PHE A 213 -10.05 -1.49 10.66
C PHE A 213 -8.69 -1.36 9.96
N LEU A 214 -7.58 -1.48 10.70
CA LEU A 214 -6.23 -1.43 10.14
C LEU A 214 -6.01 -2.53 9.10
N ILE A 215 -6.35 -3.77 9.41
CA ILE A 215 -6.21 -4.91 8.50
C ILE A 215 -7.04 -4.69 7.24
N TYR A 216 -8.28 -4.22 7.37
CA TYR A 216 -9.14 -3.98 6.21
C TYR A 216 -8.59 -2.88 5.30
N GLU A 217 -8.10 -1.77 5.84
CA GLU A 217 -7.51 -0.69 5.03
C GLU A 217 -6.19 -1.11 4.36
N ILE A 218 -5.33 -1.85 5.06
CA ILE A 218 -4.09 -2.40 4.49
C ILE A 218 -4.43 -3.38 3.36
N LYS A 219 -5.34 -4.33 3.60
CA LYS A 219 -5.76 -5.34 2.62
C LYS A 219 -6.39 -4.70 1.40
N ASP A 220 -7.29 -3.73 1.58
CA ASP A 220 -7.93 -3.04 0.48
C ASP A 220 -6.92 -2.26 -0.37
N ALA A 221 -6.02 -1.51 0.26
CA ALA A 221 -4.99 -0.77 -0.45
C ALA A 221 -4.02 -1.70 -1.22
N TYR A 222 -3.65 -2.84 -0.63
CA TYR A 222 -2.84 -3.87 -1.27
C TYR A 222 -3.54 -4.43 -2.52
N LEU A 223 -4.79 -4.89 -2.39
CA LEU A 223 -5.55 -5.47 -3.51
C LEU A 223 -5.84 -4.45 -4.60
N SER A 224 -6.19 -3.22 -4.22
CA SER A 224 -6.42 -2.13 -5.16
C SER A 224 -5.17 -1.85 -6.00
N HIS A 225 -3.99 -1.80 -5.37
CA HIS A 225 -2.74 -1.59 -6.08
C HIS A 225 -2.36 -2.77 -6.99
N ILE A 226 -2.54 -4.02 -6.55
CA ILE A 226 -2.31 -5.20 -7.40
C ILE A 226 -3.22 -5.17 -8.64
N ARG A 227 -4.51 -4.85 -8.47
CA ARG A 227 -5.44 -4.72 -9.61
C ARG A 227 -4.95 -3.66 -10.59
N HIS A 228 -4.57 -2.48 -10.09
CA HIS A 228 -4.07 -1.40 -10.93
C HIS A 228 -2.81 -1.79 -11.72
N VAL A 229 -1.82 -2.40 -11.07
CA VAL A 229 -0.58 -2.85 -11.74
C VAL A 229 -0.88 -3.91 -12.81
N ARG A 230 -1.78 -4.86 -12.53
CA ARG A 230 -2.18 -5.89 -13.50
C ARG A 230 -2.96 -5.32 -14.68
N SER A 231 -3.89 -4.41 -14.43
CA SER A 231 -4.66 -3.74 -15.49
C SER A 231 -3.77 -2.88 -16.39
N ASN A 232 -2.73 -2.24 -15.85
CA ASN A 232 -1.76 -1.48 -16.65
C ASN A 232 -0.75 -2.36 -17.39
N SER A 233 -0.64 -3.65 -17.03
CA SER A 233 0.21 -4.64 -17.71
C SER A 233 -0.46 -5.34 -18.90
N VAL A 234 -1.64 -4.88 -19.33
CA VAL A 234 -2.23 -5.25 -20.63
C VAL A 234 -2.08 -4.09 -21.62
N PRO A 235 -0.90 -3.90 -22.25
CA PRO A 235 -0.80 -3.08 -23.45
C PRO A 235 -1.41 -3.85 -24.65
N HIS A 236 -2.33 -3.21 -25.38
CA HIS A 236 -2.59 -3.46 -26.81
C HIS A 236 -3.14 -4.82 -27.31
N ILE A 237 -4.06 -5.51 -26.62
CA ILE A 237 -4.87 -6.56 -27.29
C ILE A 237 -6.10 -5.98 -28.01
N LEU A 238 -6.50 -4.73 -27.72
CA LEU A 238 -7.65 -4.09 -28.37
C LEU A 238 -7.32 -3.39 -29.71
N GLU A 239 -6.04 -3.21 -30.07
CA GLU A 239 -5.66 -2.71 -31.40
C GLU A 239 -5.61 -3.82 -32.47
N GLY A 240 -5.58 -5.09 -32.08
CA GLY A 240 -5.67 -6.24 -33.01
C GLY A 240 -7.10 -6.58 -33.47
N TYR A 241 -8.13 -6.06 -32.79
CA TYR A 241 -9.54 -6.26 -33.15
C TYR A 241 -10.17 -5.03 -33.81
N ARG A 242 -9.36 -4.15 -34.42
CA ARG A 242 -9.87 -3.23 -35.43
C ARG A 242 -10.12 -4.05 -36.69
N LEU A 243 -11.22 -4.79 -36.62
CA LEU A 243 -11.80 -5.63 -37.64
C LEU A 243 -11.67 -4.97 -39.02
N ASP A 244 -10.92 -5.63 -39.89
CA ASP A 244 -10.92 -5.40 -41.34
C ASP A 244 -12.29 -5.78 -41.93
N PHE A 245 -13.35 -5.07 -41.57
CA PHE A 245 -14.65 -5.12 -42.27
C PHE A 245 -14.67 -4.14 -43.45
N ARG A 246 -13.56 -3.99 -44.17
CA ARG A 246 -13.52 -3.12 -45.34
C ARG A 246 -12.53 -3.55 -46.41
N LYS A 247 -12.82 -4.67 -47.08
CA LYS A 247 -12.61 -4.79 -48.54
C LYS A 247 -13.32 -6.01 -49.09
N GLY A 248 -14.49 -5.76 -49.68
CA GLY A 248 -15.27 -6.74 -50.42
C GLY A 248 -16.24 -6.03 -51.33
N SER A 249 -15.77 -5.03 -52.08
CA SER A 249 -16.54 -4.43 -53.15
C SER A 249 -15.67 -4.11 -54.36
N LYS A 250 -16.12 -4.68 -55.49
CA LYS A 250 -15.78 -4.37 -56.89
C LYS A 250 -14.44 -4.90 -57.41
N SER A 251 -14.51 -6.06 -58.05
CA SER A 251 -13.87 -6.25 -59.36
C SER A 251 -14.98 -6.58 -60.36
N ARG A 252 -15.38 -5.52 -61.07
CA ARG A 252 -16.16 -5.52 -62.29
C ARG A 252 -15.11 -5.74 -63.38
N GLU A 253 -15.11 -6.90 -64.01
CA GLU A 253 -14.43 -7.12 -65.28
C GLU A 253 -15.43 -7.82 -66.20
N SER A 254 -15.56 -7.24 -67.37
CA SER A 254 -16.51 -7.56 -68.42
C SER A 254 -15.78 -7.35 -69.74
N PHE A 255 -16.13 -8.19 -70.73
CA PHE A 255 -15.80 -8.11 -72.17
C PHE A 255 -14.39 -8.58 -72.54
N GLU A 256 -14.12 -9.45 -73.53
CA GLU A 256 -14.81 -9.98 -74.74
C GLU A 256 -14.34 -11.45 -74.94
N ASP A 257 -15.18 -12.46 -75.19
CA ASP A 257 -15.78 -12.89 -76.47
C ASP A 257 -14.82 -12.90 -77.68
N ASP A 258 -14.33 -14.08 -78.05
CA ASP A 258 -14.22 -14.47 -79.46
C ASP A 258 -14.07 -15.99 -79.60
N SER A 259 -15.09 -16.55 -80.22
CA SER A 259 -15.22 -17.91 -80.72
C SER A 259 -14.42 -18.11 -82.01
N ILE A 260 -13.63 -19.19 -82.12
CA ILE A 260 -13.45 -19.95 -83.37
C ILE A 260 -13.39 -21.45 -83.01
N ALA A 261 -14.36 -22.19 -83.52
CA ALA A 261 -14.37 -23.65 -83.61
C ALA A 261 -13.74 -24.09 -84.94
N GLU A 262 -13.45 -25.40 -85.02
CA GLU A 262 -12.95 -26.18 -86.17
C GLU A 262 -13.36 -25.73 -87.58
#